data_AF-A0A914L0V0-F1
#
_entry.id   AF-A0A914L0V0-F1
#
_cell.length_a   1.000
_cell.length_b   1.000
_cell.length_c   1.000
_cell.angle_alpha   90.00
_cell.angle_beta   90.00
_cell.angle_gamma   90.00
#
_symmetry.space_group_name_H-M   'P 1'
#
loop_
_entity.id
_entity.type
_entity.pdbx_description
1 polymer ?
#
loop_
_entity_poly.entity_id
_entity_poly.type
_entity_poly.pdbx_seq_one_letter_code
_entity_poly.pdbx_strand_id
1 'polypeptide(L)'
;MNSPNLQRTRERRNEFILNNVEAIRCYCTDEHCVPYGVCESNVCLVGLLRANNAVIRTCGSQSLGCQRNVDRWSHLCSCDENFCNTFLFLKANTNIDGPRNRLSLENPSSKHSDSSDQRIFERVDQPSSGEFATFDHQLDNEPMPIKNSNLLTLLLVIVPLSVGAAAVVVVAINYYCHLC
;
A
#
# COMPACT_ATOMS: atom_id res chain seq x y z
N MET A 1 66.86 7.99 -17.34
CA MET A 1 66.00 7.22 -18.27
C MET A 1 65.28 6.18 -17.44
N ASN A 2 63.97 6.28 -17.30
CA ASN A 2 63.21 5.48 -16.31
C ASN A 2 62.48 4.31 -17.00
N SER A 3 62.55 3.13 -16.39
CA SER A 3 61.87 1.92 -16.86
C SER A 3 60.35 2.00 -16.68
N PRO A 4 59.54 1.61 -17.69
CA PRO A 4 58.10 1.46 -17.55
C PRO A 4 57.73 0.00 -17.28
N ASN A 5 57.31 -0.34 -16.05
CA ASN A 5 56.53 -1.56 -15.76
C ASN A 5 55.85 -1.53 -14.38
N LEU A 6 54.92 -0.60 -14.17
CA LEU A 6 54.08 -0.57 -12.95
C LEU A 6 52.62 -0.18 -13.25
N GLN A 7 52.00 -0.85 -14.22
CA GLN A 7 50.57 -0.68 -14.53
C GLN A 7 49.76 -2.00 -14.52
N ARG A 8 50.40 -3.17 -14.39
CA ARG A 8 49.74 -4.48 -14.59
C ARG A 8 49.13 -5.14 -13.34
N THR A 9 48.80 -4.37 -12.32
CA THR A 9 48.22 -4.86 -11.05
C THR A 9 47.04 -4.03 -10.54
N ARG A 10 46.43 -3.20 -11.40
CA ARG A 10 45.31 -2.30 -11.02
C ARG A 10 43.97 -2.58 -11.73
N GLU A 11 43.87 -3.65 -12.51
CA GLU A 11 42.65 -4.01 -13.26
C GLU A 11 41.78 -5.12 -12.63
N ARG A 12 42.30 -5.90 -11.66
CA ARG A 12 41.53 -6.96 -10.95
C ARG A 12 41.11 -6.59 -9.52
N ARG A 13 40.69 -5.33 -9.31
CA ARG A 13 40.02 -4.89 -8.08
C ARG A 13 38.83 -3.93 -8.31
N ASN A 14 38.42 -3.75 -9.57
CA ASN A 14 37.27 -2.90 -9.96
C ASN A 14 36.08 -3.74 -10.47
N GLU A 15 35.88 -4.95 -9.93
CA GLU A 15 34.86 -5.90 -10.38
C GLU A 15 33.95 -6.39 -9.24
N PHE A 16 34.01 -5.75 -8.07
CA PHE A 16 33.17 -6.09 -6.91
C PHE A 16 32.83 -4.89 -6.01
N ILE A 17 32.54 -3.73 -6.62
CA ILE A 17 31.46 -2.90 -6.06
C ILE A 17 30.19 -3.47 -6.66
N LEU A 18 29.62 -4.46 -5.98
CA LEU A 18 28.21 -4.76 -6.16
C LEU A 18 27.49 -3.45 -5.81
N ASN A 19 26.93 -2.79 -6.82
CA ASN A 19 25.87 -1.81 -6.55
C ASN A 19 24.78 -2.63 -5.87
N ASN A 20 24.67 -2.51 -4.55
CA ASN A 20 23.60 -3.12 -3.78
C ASN A 20 22.34 -2.30 -4.05
N VAL A 21 21.85 -2.39 -5.30
CA VAL A 21 20.53 -1.94 -5.72
C VAL A 21 19.57 -2.84 -4.96
N GLU A 22 19.16 -2.34 -3.80
CA GLU A 22 18.23 -3.05 -2.93
C GLU A 22 16.96 -3.31 -3.74
N ALA A 23 16.64 -4.60 -3.93
CA ALA A 23 15.48 -4.97 -4.71
C ALA A 23 14.22 -4.52 -3.95
N ILE A 24 13.46 -3.61 -4.56
CA ILE A 24 12.21 -3.13 -4.01
C ILE A 24 11.10 -4.16 -4.25
N ARG A 25 10.19 -4.25 -3.30
CA ARG A 25 9.00 -5.10 -3.39
C ARG A 25 7.89 -4.35 -4.12
N CYS A 26 7.24 -5.02 -5.05
CA CYS A 26 6.13 -4.48 -5.82
C CYS A 26 4.87 -5.30 -5.57
N TYR A 27 3.70 -4.66 -5.57
CA TYR A 27 2.45 -5.41 -5.70
C TYR A 27 2.44 -6.10 -7.06
N CYS A 28 2.01 -7.34 -7.11
CA CYS A 28 1.89 -8.08 -8.35
C CYS A 28 0.53 -8.77 -8.48
N THR A 29 -0.13 -8.54 -9.61
CA THR A 29 -1.41 -9.13 -10.00
C THR A 29 -1.31 -9.87 -11.33
N ASP A 30 -0.09 -10.14 -11.78
CA ASP A 30 0.22 -10.98 -12.93
C ASP A 30 0.07 -12.47 -12.54
N GLU A 31 -0.23 -13.33 -13.52
CA GLU A 31 -0.38 -14.78 -13.31
C GLU A 31 0.90 -15.41 -12.75
N HIS A 32 2.06 -14.84 -13.09
CA HIS A 32 3.39 -15.25 -12.65
C HIS A 32 3.68 -15.01 -11.17
N CYS A 33 2.79 -14.33 -10.42
CA CYS A 33 3.03 -13.89 -9.04
C CYS A 33 2.20 -14.65 -7.98
N VAL A 34 1.59 -15.77 -8.36
CA VAL A 34 0.90 -16.69 -7.44
C VAL A 34 1.94 -17.54 -6.69
N PRO A 35 1.82 -17.76 -5.36
CA PRO A 35 0.70 -17.39 -4.48
C PRO A 35 0.87 -16.06 -3.73
N TYR A 36 2.04 -15.43 -3.78
CA TYR A 36 2.41 -14.37 -2.82
C TYR A 36 1.95 -12.96 -3.19
N GLY A 37 1.53 -12.70 -4.44
CA GLY A 37 1.01 -11.40 -4.88
C GLY A 37 2.04 -10.26 -4.83
N VAL A 38 3.33 -10.61 -4.74
CA VAL A 38 4.48 -9.72 -4.59
C VAL A 38 5.61 -10.24 -5.46
N CYS A 39 6.36 -9.32 -6.06
CA CYS A 39 7.59 -9.60 -6.78
C CYS A 39 8.67 -8.60 -6.35
N GLU A 40 9.95 -8.90 -6.63
CA GLU A 40 11.08 -8.03 -6.29
C GLU A 40 11.84 -7.62 -7.57
N SER A 41 12.18 -6.34 -7.70
CA SER A 41 12.94 -5.78 -8.84
C SER A 41 13.57 -4.43 -8.48
N ASN A 42 14.19 -3.74 -9.44
CA ASN A 42 14.60 -2.34 -9.32
C ASN A 42 13.45 -1.34 -9.53
N VAL A 43 12.37 -1.75 -10.20
CA VAL A 43 11.25 -0.88 -10.62
C VAL A 43 9.93 -1.63 -10.51
N CYS A 44 8.93 -0.97 -9.94
CA CYS A 44 7.55 -1.44 -9.93
C CYS A 44 6.74 -0.80 -11.06
N LEU A 45 5.86 -1.58 -11.68
CA LEU A 45 4.96 -1.15 -12.75
C LEU A 45 3.50 -1.21 -12.31
N VAL A 46 2.71 -0.23 -12.72
CA VAL A 46 1.24 -0.25 -12.66
C VAL A 46 0.65 0.33 -13.94
N GLY A 47 -0.40 -0.31 -14.46
CA GLY A 47 -1.05 0.16 -15.68
C GLY A 47 -2.45 -0.39 -15.88
N LEU A 48 -3.12 0.12 -16.92
CA LEU A 48 -4.43 -0.32 -17.39
C LEU A 48 -4.27 -1.05 -18.72
N LEU A 49 -4.82 -2.27 -18.83
CA LEU A 49 -4.86 -3.00 -20.10
C LEU A 49 -5.86 -2.36 -21.07
N ARG A 50 -5.46 -2.24 -22.34
CA ARG A 50 -6.31 -1.69 -23.41
C ARG A 50 -7.52 -2.56 -23.76
N ALA A 51 -7.41 -3.87 -23.54
CA ALA A 51 -8.44 -4.84 -23.95
C ALA A 51 -9.69 -4.83 -23.06
N ASN A 52 -9.52 -4.59 -21.75
CA ASN A 52 -10.59 -4.75 -20.75
C ASN A 52 -10.53 -3.73 -19.59
N ASN A 53 -9.64 -2.73 -19.65
CA ASN A 53 -9.38 -1.77 -18.58
C ASN A 53 -9.01 -2.39 -17.22
N ALA A 54 -8.53 -3.64 -17.19
CA ALA A 54 -8.04 -4.24 -15.97
C ALA A 54 -6.77 -3.53 -15.49
N VAL A 55 -6.71 -3.22 -14.20
CA VAL A 55 -5.49 -2.72 -13.54
C VAL A 55 -4.57 -3.90 -13.30
N ILE A 56 -3.37 -3.86 -13.89
CA ILE A 56 -2.31 -4.84 -13.64
C ILE A 56 -1.14 -4.14 -12.95
N ARG A 57 -0.60 -4.83 -11.95
CA ARG A 57 0.61 -4.44 -11.21
C ARG A 57 1.63 -5.55 -11.36
N THR A 58 2.89 -5.21 -11.59
CA THR A 58 3.97 -6.20 -11.77
C THR A 58 5.34 -5.55 -11.55
N CYS A 59 6.41 -6.32 -11.67
CA CYS A 59 7.78 -5.85 -11.67
C CYS A 59 8.25 -5.51 -13.09
N GLY A 60 9.11 -4.50 -13.20
CA GLY A 60 9.78 -4.13 -14.45
C GLY A 60 11.29 -4.04 -14.24
N SER A 61 12.06 -4.09 -15.33
CA SER A 61 13.52 -3.97 -15.31
C SER A 61 14.03 -2.57 -15.67
N GLN A 62 13.19 -1.72 -16.25
CA GLN A 62 13.53 -0.38 -16.74
C GLN A 62 12.53 0.67 -16.23
N SER A 63 13.06 1.82 -15.80
CA SER A 63 12.27 2.99 -15.40
C SER A 63 11.64 3.67 -16.62
N LEU A 64 10.39 3.28 -16.90
CA LEU A 64 9.54 3.90 -17.91
C LEU A 64 8.50 4.78 -17.22
N GLY A 65 8.81 6.07 -17.08
CA GLY A 65 7.88 7.08 -16.55
C GLY A 65 6.53 7.07 -17.28
N CYS A 66 5.51 7.68 -16.68
CA CYS A 66 4.12 7.49 -17.10
C CYS A 66 3.86 7.77 -18.59
N GLN A 67 3.44 6.72 -19.30
CA GLN A 67 3.19 6.70 -20.73
C GLN A 67 1.76 6.24 -21.03
N ARG A 68 1.31 6.54 -22.26
CA ARG A 68 0.00 6.17 -22.78
C ARG A 68 0.13 5.36 -24.06
N ASN A 69 -0.81 4.45 -24.29
CA ASN A 69 -0.95 3.67 -25.52
C ASN A 69 0.28 2.83 -25.92
N VAL A 70 1.09 2.39 -24.96
CA VAL A 70 2.25 1.50 -25.19
C VAL A 70 1.79 0.03 -25.22
N ASP A 71 2.10 -0.70 -26.28
CA ASP A 71 1.79 -2.14 -26.46
C ASP A 71 0.34 -2.53 -26.09
N ARG A 72 0.18 -3.39 -25.07
CA ARG A 72 -1.10 -3.86 -24.52
C ARG A 72 -1.75 -2.88 -23.52
N TRP A 73 -1.08 -1.79 -23.19
CA TRP A 73 -1.49 -0.84 -22.16
C TRP A 73 -2.20 0.38 -22.77
N SER A 74 -3.20 0.91 -22.08
CA SER A 74 -3.74 2.26 -22.33
C SER A 74 -2.96 3.30 -21.52
N HIS A 75 -2.57 2.94 -20.30
CA HIS A 75 -1.73 3.72 -19.39
C HIS A 75 -0.74 2.79 -18.69
N LEU A 76 0.52 3.21 -18.53
CA LEU A 76 1.57 2.47 -17.81
C LEU A 76 2.48 3.47 -17.09
N CYS A 77 2.84 3.18 -15.84
CA CYS A 77 3.74 3.99 -15.03
C CYS A 77 4.75 3.12 -14.29
N SER A 78 5.99 3.60 -14.18
CA SER A 78 7.03 3.06 -13.30
C SER A 78 7.21 3.88 -12.01
N CYS A 79 7.63 3.23 -10.94
CA CYS A 79 8.14 3.85 -9.71
C CYS A 79 9.17 2.97 -9.00
N ASP A 80 9.95 3.55 -8.10
CA ASP A 80 11.18 3.02 -7.51
C ASP A 80 11.18 2.95 -5.97
N GLU A 81 10.01 3.05 -5.33
CA GLU A 81 9.82 2.84 -3.89
C GLU A 81 9.10 1.51 -3.59
N ASN A 82 9.32 0.95 -2.39
CA ASN A 82 8.61 -0.25 -1.94
C ASN A 82 7.08 -0.07 -1.99
N PHE A 83 6.41 -0.97 -2.71
CA PHE A 83 4.96 -1.04 -2.91
C PHE A 83 4.33 0.21 -3.56
N CYS A 84 5.12 1.03 -4.24
CA CYS A 84 4.69 2.30 -4.84
C CYS A 84 3.62 2.15 -5.93
N ASN A 85 3.53 0.98 -6.58
CA ASN A 85 2.71 0.72 -7.77
C ASN A 85 1.20 0.53 -7.46
N THR A 86 0.67 1.42 -6.64
CA THR A 86 -0.74 1.51 -6.26
C THR A 86 -1.61 2.08 -7.38
N PHE A 87 -2.93 1.85 -7.30
CA PHE A 87 -3.87 2.53 -8.19
C PHE A 87 -3.93 4.06 -7.97
N LEU A 88 -3.64 4.52 -6.74
CA LEU A 88 -3.51 5.95 -6.44
C LEU A 88 -2.33 6.58 -7.19
N PHE A 89 -1.17 5.92 -7.19
CA PHE A 89 0.00 6.37 -7.95
C PHE A 89 -0.28 6.44 -9.46
N LEU A 90 -0.97 5.42 -10.01
CA LEU A 90 -1.42 5.45 -11.41
C LEU A 90 -2.34 6.66 -11.66
N LYS A 91 -3.39 6.84 -10.87
CA LYS A 91 -4.38 7.92 -11.06
C LYS A 91 -3.79 9.33 -10.84
N ALA A 92 -2.83 9.49 -9.94
CA ALA A 92 -2.16 10.78 -9.71
C ALA A 92 -1.29 11.18 -10.91
N ASN A 93 -0.57 10.24 -11.51
CA ASN A 93 0.39 10.50 -12.58
C ASN A 93 -0.19 10.31 -13.99
N THR A 94 -1.42 9.83 -14.10
CA THR A 94 -2.15 9.75 -15.38
C THR A 94 -3.46 10.51 -15.25
N ASN A 95 -3.63 11.55 -16.09
CA ASN A 95 -4.90 12.28 -16.22
C ASN A 95 -5.99 11.38 -16.84
N ILE A 96 -6.45 10.36 -16.10
CA ILE A 96 -7.55 9.46 -16.44
C ILE A 96 -8.88 10.25 -16.37
N ASP A 97 -8.97 11.23 -15.47
CA ASP A 97 -10.12 12.10 -15.26
C ASP A 97 -10.18 13.31 -16.23
N GLY A 98 -9.37 13.32 -17.30
CA GLY A 98 -9.25 14.45 -18.23
C GLY A 98 -8.37 15.60 -17.73
N PRO A 99 -8.26 16.73 -18.47
CA PRO A 99 -7.36 17.84 -18.15
C PRO A 99 -7.93 18.69 -17.00
N ARG A 100 -7.82 18.19 -15.77
CA ARG A 100 -7.87 19.02 -14.57
C ARG A 100 -6.46 19.46 -14.22
N ASN A 101 -6.30 20.74 -13.89
CA ASN A 101 -5.01 21.40 -13.70
C ASN A 101 -4.07 20.57 -12.81
N ARG A 102 -2.81 20.45 -13.24
CA ARG A 102 -1.75 19.82 -12.46
C ARG A 102 -1.73 20.43 -11.06
N LEU A 103 -2.04 19.63 -10.05
CA LEU A 103 -1.53 19.89 -8.71
C LEU A 103 -0.07 19.42 -8.70
N SER A 104 0.82 20.24 -9.27
CA SER A 104 2.23 20.16 -8.92
C SER A 104 2.33 20.35 -7.41
N LEU A 105 3.10 19.50 -6.73
CA LEU A 105 3.39 19.62 -5.32
C LEU A 105 4.39 20.78 -5.11
N GLU A 106 3.88 22.02 -5.15
CA GLU A 106 4.65 23.23 -4.86
C GLU A 106 4.01 24.02 -3.70
N ASN A 107 4.86 24.78 -3.00
CA ASN A 107 4.60 25.30 -1.65
C ASN A 107 3.40 26.26 -1.52
N PRO A 108 2.78 26.36 -0.33
CA PRO A 108 1.59 27.17 -0.12
C PRO A 108 1.90 28.67 -0.01
N SER A 109 1.43 29.47 -0.96
CA SER A 109 1.31 30.93 -0.75
C SER A 109 0.16 31.59 -1.55
N SER A 110 -0.91 31.91 -0.80
CA SER A 110 -1.76 33.10 -0.93
C SER A 110 -2.75 33.30 -2.11
N LYS A 111 -4.02 33.48 -1.71
CA LYS A 111 -5.14 34.30 -2.27
C LYS A 111 -6.10 33.72 -3.33
N HIS A 112 -7.40 33.85 -2.96
CA HIS A 112 -8.62 34.15 -3.74
C HIS A 112 -8.48 34.42 -5.26
N SER A 113 -9.41 34.07 -6.17
CA SER A 113 -10.66 33.26 -6.15
C SER A 113 -11.12 33.05 -7.64
N ASP A 114 -12.31 32.61 -8.07
CA ASP A 114 -13.64 32.37 -7.47
C ASP A 114 -14.55 31.46 -8.33
N SER A 115 -15.73 31.09 -7.81
CA SER A 115 -16.96 30.64 -8.50
C SER A 115 -17.03 29.31 -9.28
N SER A 116 -18.19 28.64 -9.08
CA SER A 116 -18.84 27.57 -9.88
C SER A 116 -18.37 26.10 -9.74
N ASP A 117 -19.35 25.23 -9.47
CA ASP A 117 -19.34 23.76 -9.61
C ASP A 117 -18.38 22.92 -8.73
N GLN A 118 -18.43 23.15 -7.41
CA GLN A 118 -18.19 22.06 -6.45
C GLN A 118 -19.29 20.99 -6.58
N ARG A 119 -19.09 20.00 -7.46
CA ARG A 119 -19.83 18.74 -7.40
C ARG A 119 -19.31 17.92 -6.23
N ILE A 120 -19.87 18.20 -5.06
CA ILE A 120 -19.71 17.39 -3.85
C ILE A 120 -20.22 15.98 -4.18
N PHE A 121 -19.32 15.00 -4.17
CA PHE A 121 -19.71 13.60 -4.20
C PHE A 121 -20.15 13.21 -2.79
N GLU A 122 -21.44 13.38 -2.53
CA GLU A 122 -22.07 12.92 -1.30
C GLU A 122 -21.94 11.39 -1.20
N ARG A 123 -21.53 10.88 -0.04
CA ARG A 123 -21.40 9.43 0.16
C ARG A 123 -22.81 8.84 0.29
N VAL A 124 -23.18 7.97 -0.65
CA VAL A 124 -24.46 7.24 -0.66
C VAL A 124 -24.43 6.09 0.36
N ASP A 125 -24.11 6.42 1.62
CA ASP A 125 -24.05 5.52 2.79
C ASP A 125 -24.52 6.24 4.07
N GLN A 126 -25.17 7.41 3.95
CA GLN A 126 -25.72 8.17 5.08
C GLN A 126 -27.17 7.70 5.35
N PRO A 127 -27.46 6.97 6.45
CA PRO A 127 -28.82 6.61 6.80
C PRO A 127 -29.60 7.87 7.17
N SER A 128 -30.77 8.06 6.55
CA SER A 128 -31.60 9.25 6.74
C SER A 128 -32.48 9.15 7.98
N SER A 129 -32.06 9.79 9.06
CA SER A 129 -32.96 10.27 10.12
C SER A 129 -32.30 11.46 10.79
N GLY A 130 -32.73 12.67 10.43
CA GLY A 130 -32.23 13.88 11.06
C GLY A 130 -33.00 14.15 12.34
N GLU A 131 -32.27 14.42 13.43
CA GLU A 131 -32.70 15.39 14.44
C GLU A 131 -31.44 15.98 15.10
N PHE A 132 -31.41 17.30 15.23
CA PHE A 132 -30.28 18.04 15.78
C PHE A 132 -30.41 18.04 17.31
N ALA A 133 -29.54 17.31 18.00
CA ALA A 133 -29.40 17.37 19.44
C ALA A 133 -27.94 17.55 19.83
N THR A 134 -27.70 18.58 20.62
CA THR A 134 -26.46 18.96 21.29
C THR A 134 -25.77 17.76 21.96
N PHE A 135 -24.47 17.57 21.69
CA PHE A 135 -23.65 16.63 22.45
C PHE A 135 -23.31 17.21 23.83
N ASP A 136 -24.14 16.90 24.82
CA ASP A 136 -23.67 16.75 26.19
C ASP A 136 -23.16 15.32 26.40
N HIS A 137 -22.13 15.17 27.25
CA HIS A 137 -21.55 13.87 27.55
C HIS A 137 -22.55 12.98 28.31
N GLN A 138 -22.92 11.83 27.75
CA GLN A 138 -23.37 10.70 28.56
C GLN A 138 -22.85 9.36 28.04
N LEU A 139 -22.28 8.61 28.97
CA LEU A 139 -21.76 7.26 28.85
C LEU A 139 -22.91 6.26 28.69
N ASP A 140 -22.89 5.40 27.67
CA ASP A 140 -23.64 4.13 27.71
C ASP A 140 -23.02 3.04 26.82
N ASN A 141 -23.12 1.78 27.29
CA ASN A 141 -22.58 0.60 26.63
C ASN A 141 -23.59 0.02 25.62
N GLU A 142 -23.21 -0.11 24.35
CA GLU A 142 -23.84 -1.06 23.40
C GLU A 142 -22.76 -1.54 22.39
N PRO A 143 -22.64 -2.86 22.12
CA PRO A 143 -21.61 -3.39 21.24
C PRO A 143 -22.01 -3.22 19.76
N MET A 144 -21.13 -2.62 18.96
CA MET A 144 -21.38 -2.42 17.52
C MET A 144 -21.70 -3.72 16.77
N PRO A 145 -22.59 -3.69 15.76
CA PRO A 145 -22.93 -4.86 14.96
C PRO A 145 -21.71 -5.33 14.15
N ILE A 146 -21.16 -6.49 14.54
CA ILE A 146 -19.96 -7.07 13.93
C ILE A 146 -20.31 -7.59 12.52
N LYS A 147 -19.94 -6.80 11.51
CA LYS A 147 -20.01 -7.18 10.09
C LYS A 147 -19.23 -8.50 9.88
N ASN A 148 -19.84 -9.41 9.12
CA ASN A 148 -19.61 -10.87 9.18
C ASN A 148 -18.20 -11.39 8.82
N SER A 149 -17.22 -10.52 8.55
CA SER A 149 -15.82 -10.88 8.27
C SER A 149 -14.97 -11.13 9.53
N ASN A 150 -15.41 -10.68 10.71
CA ASN A 150 -14.61 -10.76 11.95
C ASN A 150 -14.93 -11.94 12.87
N LEU A 151 -16.02 -12.69 12.62
CA LEU A 151 -16.45 -13.79 13.50
C LEU A 151 -15.41 -14.92 13.57
N LEU A 152 -14.80 -15.30 12.45
CA LEU A 152 -13.83 -16.40 12.39
C LEU A 152 -12.56 -16.06 13.20
N THR A 153 -12.04 -14.84 13.03
CA THR A 153 -10.89 -14.35 13.80
C THR A 153 -11.21 -14.26 15.29
N LEU A 154 -12.41 -13.82 15.65
CA LEU A 154 -12.87 -13.75 17.04
C LEU A 154 -12.94 -15.15 17.67
N LEU A 155 -13.51 -16.14 16.97
CA LEU A 155 -13.57 -17.53 17.44
C LEU A 155 -12.18 -18.18 17.54
N LEU A 156 -11.30 -17.97 16.56
CA LEU A 156 -9.97 -18.61 16.53
C LEU A 156 -8.96 -17.98 17.49
N VAL A 157 -9.12 -16.71 17.87
CA VAL A 157 -8.17 -16.00 18.75
C VAL A 157 -8.71 -15.88 20.17
N ILE A 158 -9.95 -15.41 20.36
CA ILE A 158 -10.45 -15.07 21.69
C ILE A 158 -10.86 -16.33 22.48
N VAL A 159 -11.41 -17.37 21.82
CA VAL A 159 -11.78 -18.60 22.53
C VAL A 159 -10.56 -19.37 23.04
N PRO A 160 -9.49 -19.64 22.26
CA PRO A 160 -8.31 -20.31 22.79
C PRO A 160 -7.56 -19.49 23.86
N LEU A 161 -7.49 -18.17 23.71
CA LEU A 161 -6.85 -17.30 24.72
C LEU A 161 -7.63 -17.29 26.04
N SER A 162 -8.97 -17.20 26.00
CA SER A 162 -9.79 -17.20 27.22
C SER A 162 -9.79 -18.57 27.92
N VAL A 163 -9.87 -19.68 27.18
CA VAL A 163 -9.75 -21.03 27.73
C VAL A 163 -8.35 -21.28 28.33
N GLY A 164 -7.28 -20.83 27.65
CA GLY A 164 -5.92 -20.92 28.17
C GLY A 164 -5.72 -20.12 29.46
N ALA A 165 -6.19 -18.87 29.51
CA ALA A 165 -6.13 -18.03 30.70
C ALA A 165 -6.91 -18.64 31.88
N ALA A 166 -8.12 -19.14 31.64
CA ALA A 166 -8.93 -19.80 32.68
C ALA A 166 -8.24 -21.06 33.23
N ALA A 167 -7.64 -21.89 32.35
CA ALA A 167 -6.90 -23.07 32.77
C ALA A 167 -5.69 -22.72 33.66
N VAL A 168 -4.91 -21.70 33.30
CA VAL A 168 -3.77 -21.22 34.10
C VAL A 168 -4.23 -20.72 35.47
N VAL A 169 -5.34 -19.97 35.54
CA VAL A 169 -5.91 -19.49 36.81
C VAL A 169 -6.38 -20.65 37.69
N VAL A 170 -7.06 -21.65 37.14
CA VAL A 170 -7.51 -22.83 37.90
C VAL A 170 -6.32 -23.63 38.44
N VAL A 171 -5.28 -23.85 37.62
CA VAL A 171 -4.06 -24.55 38.05
C VAL A 171 -3.33 -23.75 39.12
N ALA A 172 -3.23 -22.43 38.98
CA ALA A 172 -2.63 -21.55 39.99
C ALA A 172 -3.40 -21.60 41.31
N ILE A 173 -4.74 -21.45 41.29
CA ILE A 173 -5.57 -21.53 42.50
C ILE A 173 -5.39 -22.90 43.17
N ASN A 174 -5.46 -24.01 42.42
CA ASN A 174 -5.26 -25.34 42.97
C ASN A 174 -3.86 -25.51 43.60
N TYR A 175 -2.81 -25.01 42.95
CA TYR A 175 -1.44 -25.02 43.48
C TYR A 175 -1.31 -24.18 44.76
N TYR A 176 -1.78 -22.94 44.77
CA TYR A 176 -1.70 -22.08 45.95
C TYR A 176 -2.57 -22.56 47.11
N CYS A 177 -3.75 -23.15 46.84
CA CYS A 177 -4.59 -23.79 47.86
C CYS A 177 -4.00 -25.10 48.40
N HIS A 178 -3.09 -25.77 47.68
CA HIS A 178 -2.36 -26.95 48.15
C HIS A 178 -1.03 -26.57 48.86
N LEU A 179 -0.65 -25.29 48.86
CA LEU A 179 0.51 -24.76 49.60
C LEU A 179 0.12 -24.09 50.94
N CYS A 180 -1.16 -24.10 51.29
CA CYS A 180 -1.72 -23.68 52.59
C CYS A 180 -2.11 -24.89 53.45
#